data_AF-A0A7X3HGV2-F1
#
_entry.id   AF-A0A7X3HGV2-F1
#
_cell.length_a   1.000
_cell.length_b   1.000
_cell.length_c   1.000
_cell.angle_alpha   90.00
_cell.angle_beta   90.00
_cell.angle_gamma   90.00
#
_symmetry.space_group_name_H-M   'P 1'
#
loop_
_entity.id
_entity.type
_entity.pdbx_description
1 polymer ?
#
loop_
_entity_poly.entity_id
_entity_poly.type
_entity_poly.pdbx_seq_one_letter_code
_entity_poly.pdbx_strand_id
1 'polypeptide(L)'
;AKYPDRCIGFSEYGADANPAYQTSAPERGDYTETYQCVYHEHMAKMIAERPWLWATHVWNMFDFAADGRDEGGKNGENQKGLVTFDRKIKKDAFYLYKAYWS
;
A
#
# COMPACT_ATOMS: atom_id res chain seq x y z
N ALA A 1 10.67 -24.06 7.78
CA ALA A 1 9.30 -23.51 7.64
C ALA A 1 8.29 -24.53 8.18
N LYS A 2 7.14 -24.10 8.71
CA LYS A 2 6.10 -25.00 9.29
C LYS A 2 5.35 -25.84 8.23
N TYR A 3 5.20 -25.32 7.00
CA TYR A 3 4.54 -26.00 5.87
C TYR A 3 5.41 -25.85 4.61
N PRO A 4 6.51 -26.61 4.48
CA PRO A 4 7.50 -26.42 3.42
C PRO A 4 6.98 -26.70 2.00
N ASP A 5 6.00 -27.59 1.86
CA ASP A 5 5.48 -28.01 0.53
C ASP A 5 4.25 -27.21 0.09
N ARG A 6 3.78 -26.26 0.90
CA ARG A 6 2.65 -25.41 0.57
C ARG A 6 3.14 -24.15 -0.13
N CYS A 7 2.68 -23.91 -1.35
CA CYS A 7 2.90 -22.63 -2.04
C CYS A 7 2.22 -21.50 -1.24
N ILE A 8 3.01 -20.50 -0.82
CA ILE A 8 2.53 -19.33 -0.07
C ILE A 8 2.60 -18.10 -0.95
N GLY A 9 1.51 -17.35 -0.99
CA GLY A 9 1.43 -16.03 -1.63
C GLY A 9 0.97 -14.98 -0.62
N PHE A 10 1.13 -13.72 -0.98
CA PHE A 10 0.68 -12.59 -0.17
C PHE A 10 -0.48 -11.88 -0.87
N SER A 11 -1.70 -12.23 -0.50
CA SER A 11 -2.90 -11.80 -1.22
C SER A 11 -3.26 -10.34 -1.02
N GLU A 12 -2.96 -9.74 0.13
CA GLU A 12 -3.27 -8.35 0.42
C GLU A 12 -2.23 -7.75 1.38
N TYR A 13 -1.67 -6.60 1.00
CA TYR A 13 -0.85 -5.77 1.88
C TYR A 13 -0.95 -4.30 1.45
N GLY A 14 -0.98 -3.37 2.40
CA GLY A 14 -1.11 -1.95 2.11
C GLY A 14 -1.25 -1.09 3.35
N ALA A 15 -1.10 0.21 3.17
CA ALA A 15 -1.28 1.24 4.18
C ALA A 15 -2.11 2.39 3.60
N ASP A 16 -3.00 2.95 4.41
CA ASP A 16 -3.82 4.11 4.01
C ASP A 16 -2.95 5.36 3.84
N ALA A 17 -3.28 6.18 2.85
CA ALA A 17 -2.71 7.52 2.67
C ALA A 17 -3.73 8.48 2.08
N ASN A 18 -3.86 9.64 2.71
CA ASN A 18 -4.49 10.81 2.15
C ASN A 18 -3.40 11.75 1.60
N PRO A 19 -3.35 12.03 0.28
CA PRO A 19 -2.32 12.89 -0.32
C PRO A 19 -2.27 14.32 0.26
N ALA A 20 -3.32 14.76 0.95
CA ALA A 20 -3.35 16.04 1.66
C ALA A 20 -2.48 16.05 2.94
N TYR A 21 -2.05 14.89 3.44
CA TYR A 21 -1.29 14.75 4.68
C TYR A 21 0.16 14.34 4.38
N GLN A 22 1.09 15.11 4.93
CA GLN A 22 2.54 14.93 4.75
C GLN A 22 3.23 15.16 6.10
N THR A 23 4.34 14.47 6.34
CA THR A 23 5.15 14.64 7.57
C THR A 23 6.60 14.26 7.32
N SER A 24 7.53 14.85 8.08
CA SER A 24 8.94 14.43 8.08
C SER A 24 9.22 13.29 9.09
N ALA A 25 8.25 12.97 9.94
CA ALA A 25 8.34 11.90 10.95
C ALA A 25 7.11 10.98 10.82
N PRO A 26 7.07 10.08 9.82
CA PRO A 26 5.91 9.26 9.55
C PRO A 26 5.68 8.19 10.62
N GLU A 27 4.43 8.07 11.07
CA GLU A 27 3.99 7.11 12.08
C GLU A 27 2.77 6.31 11.62
N ARG A 28 2.63 5.09 12.15
CA ARG A 28 1.49 4.24 11.80
C ARG A 28 0.18 4.90 12.23
N GLY A 29 -0.71 5.12 11.25
CA GLY A 29 -2.04 5.65 11.50
C GLY A 29 -2.13 7.18 11.40
N ASP A 30 -1.07 7.86 10.97
CA ASP A 30 -1.09 9.30 10.68
C ASP A 30 -1.75 9.64 9.32
N TYR A 31 -2.03 8.62 8.49
CA TYR A 31 -2.62 8.72 7.15
C TYR A 31 -1.81 9.56 6.16
N THR A 32 -0.53 9.80 6.44
CA THR A 32 0.35 10.58 5.57
C THR A 32 0.79 9.75 4.37
N GLU A 33 0.95 10.40 3.23
CA GLU A 33 1.52 9.77 2.05
C GLU A 33 2.96 9.27 2.30
N THR A 34 3.71 10.01 3.12
CA THR A 34 5.05 9.64 3.54
C THR A 34 5.08 8.30 4.29
N TYR A 35 4.12 8.04 5.20
CA TYR A 35 4.03 6.75 5.88
C TYR A 35 3.71 5.60 4.93
N GLN A 36 2.77 5.78 3.99
CA GLN A 36 2.48 4.76 2.98
C GLN A 36 3.72 4.43 2.14
N CYS A 37 4.56 5.41 1.81
CA CYS A 37 5.82 5.17 1.10
C CYS A 37 6.80 4.32 1.94
N VAL A 38 7.07 4.70 3.20
CA VAL A 38 7.94 3.94 4.11
C VAL A 38 7.44 2.51 4.31
N TYR A 39 6.12 2.32 4.45
CA TYR A 39 5.50 1.01 4.53
C TYR A 39 5.81 0.19 3.27
N HIS A 40 5.57 0.75 2.08
CA HIS A 40 5.77 0.03 0.83
C HIS A 40 7.24 -0.20 0.46
N GLU A 41 8.17 0.66 0.89
CA GLU A 41 9.62 0.43 0.77
C GLU A 41 10.03 -0.83 1.51
N HIS A 42 9.56 -0.97 2.76
CA HIS A 42 9.76 -2.18 3.54
C HIS A 42 9.16 -3.40 2.85
N MET A 43 7.92 -3.30 2.37
CA MET A 43 7.23 -4.42 1.73
C MET A 43 7.90 -4.85 0.43
N ALA A 44 8.32 -3.92 -0.43
CA ALA A 44 9.02 -4.22 -1.67
C ALA A 44 10.34 -4.96 -1.41
N LYS A 45 11.13 -4.49 -0.44
CA LYS A 45 12.36 -5.18 -0.01
C LYS A 45 12.07 -6.58 0.55
N MET A 46 11.09 -6.70 1.45
CA MET A 46 10.69 -7.96 2.08
C MET A 46 10.25 -9.00 1.04
N ILE A 47 9.49 -8.58 0.03
CA ILE A 47 9.03 -9.42 -1.07
C ILE A 47 10.21 -9.85 -1.95
N ALA A 48 11.09 -8.92 -2.33
CA ALA A 48 12.27 -9.22 -3.16
C ALA A 48 13.21 -10.25 -2.50
N GLU A 49 13.33 -10.23 -1.17
CA GLU A 49 14.14 -11.19 -0.40
C GLU A 49 13.49 -12.59 -0.27
N ARG A 50 12.23 -12.77 -0.69
CA ARG A 50 11.45 -14.01 -0.53
C ARG A 50 10.93 -14.52 -1.87
N PRO A 51 11.81 -15.01 -2.77
CA PRO A 51 11.42 -15.47 -4.11
C PRO A 51 10.49 -16.69 -4.12
N TRP A 52 10.30 -17.35 -2.98
CA TRP A 52 9.33 -18.43 -2.79
C TRP A 52 7.88 -17.94 -2.62
N LEU A 53 7.66 -16.63 -2.46
CA LEU A 53 6.33 -16.04 -2.55
C LEU A 53 5.88 -16.12 -4.02
N TRP A 54 4.92 -17.00 -4.32
CA TRP A 54 4.52 -17.27 -5.71
C TRP A 54 3.76 -16.09 -6.36
N ALA A 55 3.08 -15.29 -5.56
CA ALA A 55 2.44 -14.05 -5.97
C ALA A 55 2.27 -13.10 -4.78
N THR A 56 2.29 -11.81 -5.07
CA THR A 56 2.09 -10.73 -4.10
C THR A 56 1.21 -9.66 -4.70
N HIS A 57 0.15 -9.25 -4.00
CA HIS A 57 -0.81 -8.28 -4.51
C HIS A 57 -0.96 -7.12 -3.52
N VAL A 58 -0.57 -5.93 -3.95
CA VAL A 58 -0.85 -4.70 -3.22
C VAL A 58 -2.35 -4.59 -3.03
N TRP A 59 -2.77 -4.30 -1.81
CA TRP A 59 -4.12 -3.86 -1.47
C TRP A 59 -4.08 -2.34 -1.21
N ASN A 60 -4.38 -1.50 -2.19
CA ASN A 60 -4.85 -1.87 -3.52
C ASN A 60 -4.38 -0.90 -4.60
N MET A 61 -4.75 -1.14 -5.86
CA MET A 61 -4.27 -0.29 -6.94
C MET A 61 -4.86 1.13 -6.89
N PHE A 62 -6.13 1.26 -6.53
CA PHE A 62 -6.87 2.52 -6.59
C PHE A 62 -7.71 2.73 -5.34
N ASP A 63 -7.76 3.94 -4.79
CA ASP A 63 -8.74 4.23 -3.75
C ASP A 63 -10.16 3.87 -4.23
N PHE A 64 -11.01 3.40 -3.32
CA PHE A 64 -12.34 2.88 -3.66
C PHE A 64 -13.38 3.15 -2.59
N ALA A 65 -14.65 3.19 -3.01
CA ALA A 65 -15.77 3.44 -2.11
C ALA A 65 -15.98 2.29 -1.11
N ALA A 66 -16.10 2.64 0.16
CA ALA A 66 -16.46 1.77 1.26
C ALA A 66 -17.29 2.59 2.26
N ASP A 67 -18.61 2.66 2.04
CA ASP A 67 -19.53 3.60 2.69
C ASP A 67 -19.47 3.60 4.22
N GLY A 68 -19.16 2.46 4.84
CA GLY A 68 -19.01 2.34 6.29
C GLY A 68 -17.71 2.90 6.87
N ARG A 69 -16.81 3.49 6.07
CA ARG A 69 -15.54 4.07 6.55
C ARG A 69 -15.68 5.56 6.86
N ASP A 70 -15.05 6.01 7.94
CA ASP A 70 -14.91 7.42 8.32
C ASP A 70 -13.53 7.56 9.00
N GLU A 71 -12.49 7.71 8.18
CA GLU A 71 -11.10 7.68 8.63
C GLU A 71 -10.19 8.49 7.69
N GLY A 72 -9.03 8.95 8.19
CA GLY A 72 -8.04 9.65 7.36
C GLY A 72 -8.55 10.91 6.66
N GLY A 73 -9.55 11.59 7.23
CA GLY A 73 -10.14 12.81 6.67
C GLY A 73 -11.06 12.60 5.46
N LYS A 74 -11.51 11.35 5.21
CA LYS A 74 -12.46 11.00 4.15
C LYS A 74 -13.54 10.05 4.68
N ASN A 75 -14.78 10.32 4.29
CA ASN A 75 -15.91 9.45 4.56
C ASN A 75 -16.17 8.59 3.33
N GLY A 76 -16.51 7.32 3.55
CA GLY A 76 -16.91 6.39 2.51
C GLY A 76 -15.79 5.90 1.59
N GLU A 77 -14.51 6.03 1.97
CA GLU A 77 -13.37 5.71 1.10
C GLU A 77 -12.34 4.80 1.80
N ASN A 78 -11.86 3.78 1.10
CA ASN A 78 -10.63 3.08 1.44
C ASN A 78 -9.46 3.75 0.70
N GLN A 79 -8.51 4.29 1.48
CA GLN A 79 -7.44 5.15 1.00
C GLN A 79 -6.10 4.42 0.83
N LYS A 80 -6.11 3.09 0.74
CA LYS A 80 -4.89 2.26 0.54
C LYS A 80 -4.41 2.20 -0.90
N GLY A 81 -5.10 2.87 -1.82
CA GLY A 81 -4.75 2.90 -3.23
C GLY A 81 -3.34 3.46 -3.44
N LEU A 82 -2.61 2.89 -4.39
CA LEU A 82 -1.40 3.52 -4.96
C LEU A 82 -1.76 4.71 -5.86
N VAL A 83 -3.00 4.76 -6.34
CA VAL A 83 -3.55 5.82 -7.18
C VAL A 83 -4.89 6.24 -6.59
N THR A 84 -5.19 7.53 -6.69
CA THR A 84 -6.44 8.11 -6.18
C THR A 84 -7.71 7.58 -6.85
N PHE A 85 -8.85 7.77 -6.18
CA PHE A 85 -10.14 7.27 -6.61
C PHE A 85 -10.55 7.79 -8.00
N ASP A 86 -10.25 9.05 -8.35
CA ASP A 86 -10.53 9.60 -9.68
C ASP A 86 -9.43 9.32 -10.72
N ARG A 87 -8.41 8.55 -10.33
CA ARG A 87 -7.25 8.12 -11.14
C ARG A 87 -6.31 9.26 -11.56
N LYS A 88 -6.46 10.48 -11.03
CA LYS A 88 -5.65 11.62 -11.45
C LYS A 88 -4.29 11.71 -10.76
N ILE A 89 -4.23 11.35 -9.49
CA ILE A 89 -3.00 11.39 -8.69
C ILE A 89 -2.47 9.96 -8.52
N LYS A 90 -1.24 9.74 -8.96
CA LYS A 90 -0.41 8.58 -8.61
C LYS A 90 0.37 8.96 -7.35
N LYS A 91 0.11 8.25 -6.24
CA LYS A 91 0.77 8.53 -4.96
C LYS A 91 2.24 8.14 -5.03
N ASP A 92 3.06 8.60 -4.10
CA ASP A 92 4.50 8.29 -4.08
C ASP A 92 4.79 6.77 -4.12
N ALA A 93 4.00 5.98 -3.39
CA ALA A 93 4.11 4.52 -3.37
C ALA A 93 3.88 3.86 -4.76
N PHE A 94 3.14 4.49 -5.67
CA PHE A 94 3.02 4.01 -7.06
C PHE A 94 4.38 4.04 -7.75
N TYR A 95 5.14 5.13 -7.59
CA TYR A 95 6.42 5.31 -8.25
C TYR A 95 7.50 4.40 -7.65
N LEU A 96 7.41 4.10 -6.36
CA LEU A 96 8.25 3.08 -5.73
C LEU A 96 8.11 1.72 -6.43
N TYR A 97 6.88 1.21 -6.59
CA TYR A 97 6.66 -0.06 -7.28
C TYR A 97 7.06 0.01 -8.75
N LYS A 98 6.85 1.16 -9.41
CA LYS A 98 7.35 1.37 -10.77
C LYS A 98 8.87 1.24 -10.84
N ALA A 99 9.62 1.74 -9.85
CA ALA A 99 11.07 1.61 -9.82
C ALA A 99 11.54 0.15 -9.59
N TYR A 100 10.78 -0.65 -8.84
CA TYR A 100 11.08 -2.07 -8.61
C TYR A 100 10.71 -2.98 -9.78
N TRP A 101 9.65 -2.66 -10.52
CA TRP A 101 8.99 -3.59 -11.44
C TRP A 101 8.90 -3.14 -12.91
N SER A 102 9.38 -1.93 -13.24
CA SER A 102 9.40 -1.40 -14.63
C SER A 102 10.76 -1.48 -15.29
#